data_AF-A0A2V7SIP5-F1
#
_entry.id   AF-A0A2V7SIP5-F1
#
_cell.length_a   1.000
_cell.length_b   1.000
_cell.length_c   1.000
_cell.angle_alpha   90.00
_cell.angle_beta   90.00
_cell.angle_gamma   90.00
#
_symmetry.space_group_name_H-M   'P 1'
#
loop_
_entity.id
_entity.type
_entity.pdbx_description
1 polymer ?
#
loop_
_entity_poly.entity_id
_entity_poly.type
_entity_poly.pdbx_seq_one_letter_code
_entity_poly.pdbx_strand_id
1 'polypeptide(L)'
;AADEENLADSSVEVTMQAASIDTRNEQRDGHLRSPDFLDVENYPEVTFRSTDIAGTKDEFKLTGDLTIRGVTRPITLDVEFGGEGKDPWGGTRASFSAHGKFDRRDFGLTWNVALETGGILVSNEVKINIEAQVVLQG
;
A
#
# COMPACT_ATOMS: atom_id res chain seq x y z
N ALA A 1 27.57 -8.39 3.15
CA ALA A 1 26.67 -9.52 3.44
C ALA A 1 25.61 -8.93 4.33
N ALA A 2 24.35 -8.92 3.90
CA ALA A 2 23.29 -8.64 4.86
C ALA A 2 23.36 -9.80 5.85
N ASP A 3 23.98 -9.56 7.00
CA ASP A 3 23.93 -10.45 8.13
C ASP A 3 22.46 -10.80 8.38
N GLU A 4 22.20 -11.93 9.03
CA GLU A 4 20.90 -12.31 9.57
C GLU A 4 20.45 -11.34 10.70
N GLU A 5 20.73 -10.04 10.55
CA GLU A 5 20.43 -8.95 11.45
C GLU A 5 18.94 -8.61 11.35
N ASN A 6 18.22 -9.20 12.29
CA ASN A 6 17.03 -8.68 12.94
C ASN A 6 16.16 -7.76 12.07
N LEU A 7 15.31 -8.37 11.23
CA LEU A 7 14.25 -7.65 10.49
C LEU A 7 13.40 -6.73 11.38
N ALA A 8 13.33 -7.00 12.69
CA ALA A 8 12.64 -6.17 13.67
C ALA A 8 13.20 -4.74 13.79
N ASP A 9 14.47 -4.51 13.42
CA ASP A 9 15.09 -3.17 13.44
C ASP A 9 14.89 -2.42 12.10
N SER A 10 14.29 -3.07 11.10
CA SER A 10 13.97 -2.45 9.81
C SER A 10 12.67 -1.65 9.86
N SER A 11 12.56 -0.62 9.03
CA SER A 11 11.35 0.20 8.91
C SER A 11 11.03 0.53 7.47
N VAL A 12 9.74 0.64 7.16
CA VAL A 12 9.21 1.03 5.85
C VAL A 12 8.27 2.22 6.03
N GLU A 13 8.52 3.29 5.27
CA GLU A 13 7.63 4.44 5.15
C GLU A 13 7.31 4.68 3.67
N VAL A 14 6.03 4.86 3.35
CA VAL A 14 5.55 5.13 1.99
C VAL A 14 4.60 6.31 2.02
N THR A 15 4.82 7.25 1.11
CA THR A 15 3.90 8.36 0.83
C THR A 15 3.46 8.29 -0.63
N MET A 16 2.15 8.25 -0.84
CA MET A 16 1.53 8.25 -2.16
C MET A 16 0.70 9.52 -2.32
N GLN A 17 0.86 10.21 -3.45
CA GLN A 17 -0.01 11.32 -3.80
C GLN A 17 -1.40 10.78 -4.14
N ALA A 18 -2.43 11.15 -3.38
CA ALA A 18 -3.79 10.63 -3.56
C ALA A 18 -4.35 10.97 -4.95
N ALA A 19 -3.93 12.10 -5.53
CA ALA A 19 -4.28 12.50 -6.89
C ALA A 19 -3.72 11.56 -7.98
N SER A 20 -2.72 10.71 -7.68
CA SER A 20 -2.11 9.80 -8.66
C SER A 20 -2.99 8.58 -8.99
N ILE A 21 -4.14 8.41 -8.33
CA ILE A 21 -5.07 7.31 -8.59
C ILE A 21 -5.41 7.23 -10.07
N ASP A 22 -5.27 6.03 -10.64
CA ASP A 22 -5.53 5.73 -12.04
C ASP A 22 -6.25 4.39 -12.16
N THR A 23 -7.47 4.43 -12.65
CA THR A 23 -8.28 3.23 -12.93
C THR A 23 -8.47 3.03 -14.42
N ARG A 24 -7.71 3.74 -15.26
CA ARG A 24 -7.83 3.81 -16.73
C ARG A 24 -9.20 4.33 -17.20
N ASN A 25 -9.85 5.16 -16.38
CA ASN A 25 -11.12 5.79 -16.70
C ASN A 25 -11.17 7.17 -16.06
N GLU A 26 -10.99 8.22 -16.88
CA GLU A 26 -10.86 9.59 -16.42
C GLU A 26 -12.05 10.08 -15.58
N GLN A 27 -13.28 9.69 -15.92
CA GLN A 27 -14.47 10.09 -15.15
C GLN A 27 -14.49 9.43 -13.77
N ARG A 28 -14.16 8.14 -13.69
CA ARG A 28 -14.06 7.43 -12.42
C ARG A 28 -12.92 7.99 -11.58
N ASP A 29 -11.78 8.28 -12.18
CA ASP A 29 -10.63 8.87 -11.48
C ASP A 29 -10.96 10.26 -10.94
N GLY A 30 -11.66 11.08 -11.73
CA GLY A 30 -12.17 12.38 -11.28
C GLY A 30 -13.09 12.25 -10.06
N HIS A 31 -14.01 11.28 -10.08
CA HIS A 31 -14.89 11.02 -8.95
C HIS A 31 -14.12 10.50 -7.72
N LEU A 32 -13.16 9.58 -7.90
CA LEU A 32 -12.35 9.04 -6.80
C LEU A 32 -11.49 10.12 -6.13
N ARG A 33 -11.07 11.16 -6.87
CA ARG A 33 -10.33 12.30 -6.32
C ARG A 33 -11.21 13.31 -5.57
N SER A 34 -12.51 13.31 -5.83
CA SER A 34 -13.45 14.30 -5.28
C SER A 34 -13.70 14.14 -3.76
N PRO A 35 -14.35 15.13 -3.10
CA PRO A 35 -14.73 15.06 -1.68
C PRO A 35 -15.65 13.88 -1.30
N ASP A 36 -16.34 13.29 -2.28
CA ASP A 36 -17.18 12.11 -2.07
C ASP A 36 -16.35 10.83 -1.82
N PHE A 37 -15.05 10.86 -2.12
CA PHE A 37 -14.15 9.73 -1.95
C PHE A 37 -12.81 10.14 -1.29
N LEU A 38 -11.70 10.27 -2.03
CA LEU A 38 -10.38 10.56 -1.43
C LEU A 38 -10.21 12.00 -0.95
N ASP A 39 -10.97 12.95 -1.51
CA ASP A 39 -10.91 14.37 -1.14
C ASP A 39 -9.48 14.94 -1.23
N VAL A 40 -8.86 14.80 -2.41
CA VAL A 40 -7.40 14.99 -2.59
C VAL A 40 -6.93 16.43 -2.38
N GLU A 41 -7.84 17.40 -2.45
CA GLU A 41 -7.53 18.81 -2.15
C GLU A 41 -7.29 19.04 -0.65
N ASN A 42 -8.02 18.33 0.22
CA ASN A 42 -7.88 18.43 1.67
C ASN A 42 -6.92 17.36 2.23
N TYR A 43 -6.81 16.21 1.56
CA TYR A 43 -5.99 15.07 1.94
C TYR A 43 -5.12 14.63 0.76
N PRO A 44 -4.04 15.36 0.44
CA PRO A 44 -3.24 15.12 -0.75
C PRO A 44 -2.44 13.82 -0.70
N GLU A 45 -2.27 13.22 0.48
CA GLU A 45 -1.40 12.07 0.68
C GLU A 45 -2.13 10.89 1.31
N VAL A 46 -1.78 9.69 0.85
CA VAL A 46 -2.01 8.42 1.54
C VAL A 46 -0.65 7.95 2.04
N THR A 47 -0.55 7.63 3.33
CA THR A 47 0.71 7.24 3.96
C THR A 47 0.63 5.87 4.61
N PHE A 48 1.74 5.14 4.59
CA PHE A 48 1.92 3.89 5.32
C PHE A 48 3.21 3.95 6.12
N ARG A 49 3.16 3.58 7.39
CA ARG A 49 4.34 3.48 8.27
C ARG A 49 4.33 2.13 8.98
N SER A 50 5.39 1.34 8.79
CA SER A 50 5.53 0.05 9.46
C SER A 50 5.60 0.21 10.98
N THR A 51 4.95 -0.70 11.69
CA THR A 51 4.97 -0.79 13.16
C THR A 51 5.53 -2.12 13.64
N ASP A 52 5.48 -3.17 12.82
CA ASP A 52 6.01 -4.49 13.15
C ASP A 52 6.43 -5.25 11.88
N ILE A 53 7.53 -5.99 11.97
CA ILE A 53 8.02 -6.90 10.93
C ILE A 53 8.29 -8.25 11.59
N ALA A 54 7.57 -9.27 11.17
CA ALA A 54 7.65 -10.60 11.76
C ALA A 54 7.74 -11.69 10.69
N GLY A 55 8.78 -12.53 10.75
CA GLY A 55 8.97 -13.63 9.82
C GLY A 55 10.43 -13.94 9.56
N THR A 56 10.71 -14.47 8.37
CA THR A 56 12.06 -14.76 7.89
C THR A 56 12.48 -13.73 6.85
N LYS A 57 13.76 -13.79 6.43
CA LYS A 57 14.26 -12.94 5.34
C LYS A 57 13.51 -13.15 4.02
N ASP A 58 13.08 -14.38 3.75
CA ASP A 58 12.45 -14.75 2.49
C ASP A 58 10.95 -14.42 2.47
N GLU A 59 10.26 -14.59 3.60
CA GLU A 59 8.83 -14.34 3.74
C GLU A 59 8.52 -13.74 5.12
N PHE A 60 7.85 -12.58 5.15
CA PHE A 60 7.51 -11.90 6.39
C PHE A 60 6.19 -11.13 6.31
N LYS A 61 5.60 -10.90 7.49
CA LYS A 61 4.46 -10.01 7.66
C LYS A 61 4.96 -8.61 8.00
N LEU A 62 4.49 -7.63 7.23
CA LEU A 62 4.71 -6.20 7.46
C LEU A 62 3.41 -5.59 7.96
N THR A 63 3.33 -5.32 9.26
CA THR A 63 2.21 -4.58 9.84
C THR A 63 2.55 -3.11 9.92
N GLY A 64 1.60 -2.24 9.61
CA GLY A 64 1.80 -0.81 9.69
C GLY A 64 0.52 0.00 9.64
N ASP A 65 0.66 1.26 10.00
CA ASP A 65 -0.42 2.24 10.04
C ASP A 65 -0.62 2.82 8.64
N LEU A 66 -1.73 2.44 8.00
CA LEU A 66 -2.21 3.07 6.77
C LEU A 66 -3.06 4.28 7.16
N THR A 67 -2.81 5.43 6.54
CA THR A 67 -3.63 6.64 6.69
C THR A 67 -4.24 7.03 5.36
N ILE A 68 -5.58 7.05 5.30
CA ILE A 68 -6.34 7.52 4.14
C ILE A 68 -7.35 8.55 4.65
N ARG A 69 -7.39 9.73 4.00
CA ARG A 69 -8.34 10.81 4.34
C ARG A 69 -8.31 11.19 5.83
N GLY A 70 -7.10 11.23 6.41
CA GLY A 70 -6.88 11.56 7.82
C GLY A 70 -7.29 10.47 8.83
N VAL A 71 -7.81 9.32 8.37
CA VAL A 71 -8.13 8.18 9.23
C VAL A 71 -7.00 7.16 9.17
N THR A 72 -6.46 6.80 10.32
CA THR A 72 -5.36 5.83 10.44
C THR A 72 -5.87 4.49 10.95
N ARG A 73 -5.51 3.39 10.28
CA ARG A 73 -5.83 2.01 10.68
C ARG A 73 -4.63 1.09 10.42
N PRO A 74 -4.38 0.12 11.31
CA PRO A 74 -3.36 -0.89 11.07
C PRO A 74 -3.80 -1.83 9.96
N ILE A 75 -2.90 -2.13 9.04
CA ILE A 75 -3.04 -3.22 8.06
C ILE A 75 -1.81 -4.12 8.11
N THR A 76 -1.95 -5.36 7.66
CA THR A 76 -0.84 -6.29 7.51
C THR A 76 -0.71 -6.68 6.04
N LEU A 77 0.52 -6.61 5.54
CA LEU A 77 0.92 -7.10 4.22
C LEU A 77 1.76 -8.36 4.39
N ASP A 78 1.49 -9.35 3.56
CA ASP A 78 2.35 -10.52 3.39
C ASP A 78 3.39 -10.18 2.32
N VAL A 79 4.68 -10.26 2.67
CA VAL A 79 5.80 -9.80 1.85
C VAL A 79 6.71 -10.98 1.51
N GLU A 80 7.10 -11.09 0.25
CA GLU A 80 8.07 -12.05 -0.24
C GLU A 80 9.31 -11.31 -0.76
N PHE A 81 10.49 -11.76 -0.35
CA PHE A 81 11.76 -11.27 -0.88
C PHE A 81 12.09 -11.98 -2.19
N GLY A 82 12.14 -11.21 -3.28
CA GLY A 82 12.40 -11.71 -4.63
C GLY A 82 13.89 -11.89 -4.95
N GLY A 83 14.78 -11.66 -3.98
CA GLY A 83 16.22 -11.78 -4.12
C GLY A 83 16.96 -10.44 -4.26
N GLU A 84 18.29 -10.53 -4.23
CA GLU A 84 19.19 -9.39 -4.42
C GLU A 84 20.26 -9.69 -5.48
N GLY A 85 20.73 -8.65 -6.17
CA GLY A 85 21.76 -8.79 -7.20
C GLY A 85 22.41 -7.46 -7.57
N LYS A 86 23.60 -7.55 -8.17
CA LYS A 86 24.29 -6.37 -8.73
C LYS A 86 23.58 -5.88 -9.98
N ASP A 87 23.38 -4.58 -10.08
CA ASP A 87 22.92 -3.93 -11.29
C ASP A 87 24.08 -3.54 -12.23
N PRO A 88 23.81 -3.28 -13.53
CA PRO A 88 24.84 -2.89 -14.49
C PRO A 88 25.55 -1.56 -14.18
N TRP A 89 25.04 -0.78 -13.22
CA TRP A 89 25.57 0.53 -12.83
C TRP A 89 26.39 0.47 -11.54
N GLY A 90 26.65 -0.73 -11.01
CA GLY A 90 27.49 -0.96 -9.84
C GLY A 90 26.76 -0.92 -8.49
N GLY A 91 25.44 -0.72 -8.47
CA GLY A 91 24.61 -0.81 -7.27
C GLY A 91 24.19 -2.24 -6.97
N THR A 92 23.74 -2.50 -5.73
CA THR A 92 23.02 -3.74 -5.40
C THR A 92 21.53 -3.42 -5.31
N ARG A 93 20.69 -4.25 -5.94
CA ARG A 93 19.24 -4.12 -5.91
C ARG A 93 18.62 -5.30 -5.18
N ALA A 94 17.55 -5.04 -4.45
CA ALA A 94 16.68 -6.04 -3.83
C ALA A 94 15.26 -5.89 -4.39
N SER A 95 14.56 -7.01 -4.62
CA SER A 95 13.16 -7.01 -5.04
C SER A 95 12.24 -7.57 -3.94
N PHE A 96 11.03 -7.06 -3.90
CA PHE A 96 9.99 -7.49 -2.96
C PHE A 96 8.64 -7.51 -3.67
N SER A 97 7.82 -8.50 -3.39
CA SER A 97 6.38 -8.49 -3.67
C SER A 97 5.63 -8.39 -2.35
N ALA A 98 4.50 -7.68 -2.33
CA ALA A 98 3.65 -7.63 -1.15
C ALA A 98 2.17 -7.69 -1.51
N HIS A 99 1.41 -8.45 -0.73
CA HIS A 99 -0.03 -8.61 -0.90
C HIS A 99 -0.78 -8.38 0.41
N GLY A 100 -2.02 -7.91 0.30
CA GLY A 100 -2.86 -7.67 1.46
C GLY A 100 -4.23 -7.17 1.08
N LYS A 101 -5.01 -6.78 2.07
CA LYS A 101 -6.35 -6.23 1.86
C LYS A 101 -6.84 -5.44 3.06
N PHE A 102 -7.77 -4.54 2.81
CA PHE A 102 -8.49 -3.80 3.86
C PHE A 102 -9.92 -3.48 3.43
N ASP A 103 -10.76 -3.09 4.39
CA ASP A 103 -12.11 -2.59 4.11
C ASP A 103 -12.07 -1.06 4.04
N ARG A 104 -12.46 -0.49 2.89
CA ARG A 104 -12.42 0.97 2.68
C ARG A 104 -13.31 1.75 3.65
N ARG A 105 -14.32 1.10 4.24
CA ARG A 105 -15.24 1.73 5.20
C ARG A 105 -14.55 2.04 6.52
N ASP A 106 -13.48 1.33 6.87
CA ASP A 106 -12.69 1.58 8.08
C ASP A 106 -11.99 2.95 8.05
N PHE A 107 -11.88 3.52 6.84
CA PHE A 107 -11.31 4.83 6.53
C PHE A 107 -12.38 5.90 6.21
N GLY A 108 -13.67 5.58 6.42
CA GLY A 108 -14.77 6.50 6.11
C GLY A 108 -15.10 6.63 4.62
N LEU A 109 -14.50 5.83 3.74
CA LEU A 109 -14.84 5.78 2.31
C LEU A 109 -16.08 4.92 2.11
N THR A 110 -17.27 5.46 2.38
CA THR A 110 -18.53 4.69 2.40
C THR A 110 -19.42 4.88 1.17
N TRP A 111 -19.05 5.74 0.21
CA TRP A 111 -19.84 5.99 -0.98
C TRP A 111 -20.19 4.70 -1.73
N ASN A 112 -21.43 4.55 -2.17
CA ASN A 112 -21.86 3.43 -2.99
C ASN A 112 -23.20 3.72 -3.69
N VAL A 113 -23.53 2.88 -4.67
CA VAL A 113 -24.84 2.85 -5.32
C VAL A 113 -25.47 1.48 -5.09
N ALA A 114 -26.71 1.46 -4.61
CA ALA A 114 -27.49 0.23 -4.50
C ALA A 114 -27.94 -0.22 -5.90
N LEU A 115 -27.81 -1.51 -6.20
CA LEU A 115 -28.21 -2.07 -7.50
C LEU A 115 -29.66 -2.60 -7.42
N GLU A 116 -30.41 -2.47 -8.52
CA GLU A 116 -31.79 -2.98 -8.64
C GLU A 116 -31.87 -4.51 -8.42
N THR A 117 -30.79 -5.22 -8.73
CA THR A 117 -30.64 -6.67 -8.53
C THR A 117 -30.31 -7.06 -7.09
N GLY A 118 -30.23 -6.10 -6.18
CA GLY A 118 -29.65 -6.28 -4.85
C GLY A 118 -28.12 -6.19 -4.87
N GLY A 119 -27.54 -5.79 -3.73
CA GLY A 119 -26.10 -5.58 -3.59
C GLY A 119 -25.65 -4.13 -3.84
N ILE A 120 -24.34 -3.95 -3.98
CA ILE A 120 -23.68 -2.64 -4.09
C ILE A 120 -22.78 -2.58 -5.32
N LEU A 121 -22.67 -1.42 -5.95
CA LEU A 121 -21.89 -1.21 -7.17
C LEU A 121 -20.37 -1.39 -6.94
N VAL A 122 -19.86 -0.93 -5.79
CA VAL A 122 -18.43 -0.94 -5.48
C VAL A 122 -18.16 -1.82 -4.25
N SER A 123 -17.26 -2.80 -4.39
CA SER A 123 -16.78 -3.63 -3.28
C SER A 123 -16.29 -2.79 -2.10
N ASN A 124 -16.46 -3.31 -0.88
CA ASN A 124 -15.86 -2.72 0.32
C ASN A 124 -14.40 -3.17 0.49
N GLU A 125 -14.08 -4.40 0.10
CA GLU A 125 -12.72 -4.94 0.16
C GLU A 125 -11.87 -4.31 -0.96
N VAL A 126 -10.74 -3.73 -0.55
CA VAL A 126 -9.66 -3.29 -1.43
C VAL A 126 -8.50 -4.26 -1.27
N LYS A 127 -8.07 -4.87 -2.37
CA LYS A 127 -6.91 -5.76 -2.41
C LYS A 127 -5.67 -4.97 -2.83
N ILE A 128 -4.58 -5.19 -2.12
CA ILE A 128 -3.28 -4.56 -2.34
C ILE A 128 -2.36 -5.59 -2.99
N ASN A 129 -1.68 -5.17 -4.06
CA ASN A 129 -0.57 -5.89 -4.67
C ASN A 129 0.51 -4.86 -4.98
N ILE A 130 1.73 -5.10 -4.51
CA ILE A 130 2.88 -4.22 -4.65
C ILE A 130 4.04 -5.05 -5.22
N GLU A 131 4.72 -4.47 -6.20
CA GLU A 131 5.99 -4.97 -6.71
C GLU A 131 7.01 -3.83 -6.53
N ALA A 132 8.09 -4.09 -5.82
CA ALA A 132 9.10 -3.10 -5.48
C ALA A 132 10.50 -3.59 -5.83
N GLN A 133 11.33 -2.68 -6.33
CA GLN A 133 12.77 -2.88 -6.46
C GLN A 133 13.48 -1.68 -5.84
N VAL A 134 14.35 -1.95 -4.87
CA VAL A 134 15.09 -0.93 -4.13
C VAL A 134 16.58 -1.05 -4.38
N VAL A 135 17.29 0.07 -4.32
CA VAL A 135 18.77 0.10 -4.39
C VAL A 135 19.29 0.14 -2.95
N LEU A 136 20.13 -0.83 -2.57
CA LEU A 136 20.78 -0.83 -1.27
C LEU A 136 21.80 0.31 -1.22
N GLN A 137 21.67 1.18 -0.21
CA GLN A 137 22.71 2.14 0.14
C GLN A 137 23.70 1.44 1.06
N GLY A 138 24.98 1.46 0.68
CA GLY A 138 26.08 0.83 1.42
C GLY A 138 26.65 1.70 2.52
#